data_AF-A0AAW7G6I3-F1
#
_entry.id   AF-A0AAW7G6I3-F1
#
_cell.length_a   1.000
_cell.length_b   1.000
_cell.length_c   1.000
_cell.angle_alpha   90.00
_cell.angle_beta   90.00
_cell.angle_gamma   90.00
#
_symmetry.space_group_name_H-M   'P 1'
#
loop_
_entity.id
_entity.type
_entity.pdbx_description
1 polymer ?
#
loop_
_entity_poly.entity_id
_entity_poly.type
_entity_poly.pdbx_seq_one_letter_code
_entity_poly.pdbx_strand_id
1 'polypeptide(L)'
;MTTSLSGFIEFVRTDMGVTAAQVPDDSPSFTLAYGGAVEWVNPDIACVTPNLYTVAVYNLGASFLVNYGTESVFAEFRKEYGLNNFKAGV
;
A
#
# COMPACT_ATOMS: atom_id res chain seq x y z
N MET A 1 -0.77 -7.45 -17.63
CA MET A 1 -0.61 -8.11 -16.31
C MET A 1 -1.87 -7.89 -15.52
N THR A 2 -2.33 -8.91 -14.81
CA THR A 2 -3.40 -8.78 -13.82
C THR A 2 -2.74 -8.44 -12.48
N THR A 3 -3.30 -7.51 -11.73
CA THR A 3 -2.85 -7.24 -10.36
C THR A 3 -2.99 -8.51 -9.52
N SER A 4 -2.08 -8.72 -8.56
CA SER A 4 -2.16 -9.84 -7.64
C SER A 4 -1.63 -9.43 -6.26
N LEU A 5 -2.06 -10.15 -5.22
CA LEU A 5 -1.57 -9.93 -3.87
C LEU A 5 -0.05 -10.19 -3.78
N SER A 6 0.45 -11.24 -4.44
CA SER A 6 1.88 -11.55 -4.47
C SER A 6 2.68 -10.45 -5.17
N GLY A 7 2.17 -9.91 -6.28
CA GLY A 7 2.83 -8.79 -6.97
C GLY A 7 2.77 -7.48 -6.16
N PHE A 8 1.72 -7.28 -5.36
CA PHE A 8 1.66 -6.16 -4.43
C PHE A 8 2.68 -6.31 -3.29
N ILE A 9 2.82 -7.51 -2.73
CA ILE A 9 3.84 -7.78 -1.71
C ILE A 9 5.23 -7.54 -2.30
N GLU A 10 5.50 -8.04 -3.51
CA GLU A 10 6.76 -7.80 -4.22
C GLU A 10 7.05 -6.30 -4.37
N PHE A 11 6.07 -5.51 -4.84
CA PHE A 11 6.17 -4.05 -4.93
C PHE A 11 6.52 -3.41 -3.58
N VAL A 12 5.89 -3.85 -2.48
CA VAL A 12 6.23 -3.33 -1.14
C VAL A 12 7.66 -3.70 -0.73
N ARG A 13 8.18 -4.87 -1.14
CA ARG A 13 9.57 -5.25 -0.89
C ARG A 13 10.55 -4.41 -1.70
N THR A 14 10.29 -4.23 -2.99
CA THR A 14 11.23 -3.63 -3.94
C THR A 14 11.19 -2.11 -3.91
N ASP A 15 9.99 -1.52 -3.86
CA ASP A 15 9.80 -0.08 -4.04
C ASP A 15 9.71 0.65 -2.70
N MET A 16 9.11 0.03 -1.68
CA MET A 16 9.04 0.63 -0.33
C MET A 16 10.18 0.18 0.60
N GLY A 17 10.95 -0.84 0.23
CA GLY A 17 12.06 -1.35 1.05
C GLY A 17 11.63 -2.01 2.37
N VAL A 18 10.37 -2.42 2.49
CA VAL A 18 9.85 -3.08 3.71
C VAL A 18 10.21 -4.55 3.66
N THR A 19 10.93 -5.06 4.66
CA THR A 19 11.40 -6.46 4.72
C THR A 19 10.37 -7.41 5.34
N ALA A 20 10.49 -8.71 5.05
CA ALA A 20 9.63 -9.75 5.64
C ALA A 20 9.73 -9.84 7.17
N ALA A 21 10.86 -9.39 7.75
CA ALA A 21 11.04 -9.30 9.20
C ALA A 21 10.23 -8.14 9.82
N GLN A 22 9.97 -7.07 9.07
CA GLN A 22 9.18 -5.92 9.52
C GLN A 22 7.67 -6.17 9.37
N VAL A 23 7.29 -6.82 8.28
CA VAL A 23 5.90 -7.21 8.00
C VAL A 23 5.94 -8.59 7.36
N PRO A 24 5.45 -9.66 8.00
CA PRO A 24 5.38 -10.99 7.37
C PRO A 24 4.52 -11.00 6.11
N ASP A 25 4.86 -11.86 5.12
CA ASP A 25 4.11 -11.95 3.85
C ASP A 25 2.64 -12.38 4.03
N ASP A 26 2.33 -13.08 5.11
CA ASP A 26 0.96 -13.49 5.50
C ASP A 26 0.26 -12.47 6.39
N SER A 27 0.83 -11.28 6.60
CA SER A 27 0.19 -10.22 7.39
C SER A 27 -1.17 -9.85 6.79
N PRO A 28 -2.24 -9.78 7.61
CA PRO A 28 -3.55 -9.34 7.14
C PRO A 28 -3.53 -7.91 6.59
N SER A 29 -2.55 -7.09 6.97
CA SER A 29 -2.37 -5.73 6.45
C SER A 29 -2.22 -5.72 4.93
N PHE A 30 -1.51 -6.69 4.34
CA PHE A 30 -1.36 -6.79 2.88
C PHE A 30 -2.68 -7.08 2.20
N THR A 31 -3.42 -8.08 2.68
CA THR A 31 -4.70 -8.48 2.11
C THR A 31 -5.72 -7.34 2.19
N LEU A 32 -5.80 -6.66 3.34
CA LEU A 32 -6.73 -5.54 3.54
C LEU A 32 -6.38 -4.34 2.66
N ALA A 33 -5.10 -3.95 2.62
CA ALA A 33 -4.66 -2.81 1.82
C ALA A 33 -4.80 -3.08 0.30
N TYR A 34 -4.39 -4.26 -0.16
CA TYR A 34 -4.55 -4.66 -1.56
C TYR A 34 -6.02 -4.77 -1.94
N GLY A 35 -6.84 -5.45 -1.14
CA GLY A 35 -8.27 -5.64 -1.39
C GLY A 35 -8.99 -4.30 -1.49
N GLY A 36 -8.79 -3.42 -0.50
CA GLY A 36 -9.37 -2.09 -0.53
C GLY A 36 -8.92 -1.26 -1.73
N ALA A 37 -7.66 -1.40 -2.17
CA ALA A 37 -7.16 -0.69 -3.34
C ALA A 37 -7.76 -1.20 -4.65
N VAL A 38 -7.91 -2.52 -4.80
CA VAL A 38 -8.59 -3.13 -5.96
C VAL A 38 -10.05 -2.68 -6.04
N GLU A 39 -10.74 -2.62 -4.90
CA GLU A 39 -12.12 -2.14 -4.82
C GLU A 39 -12.26 -0.65 -5.16
N TRP A 40 -11.26 0.16 -4.80
CA TRP A 40 -11.32 1.62 -4.95
C TRP A 40 -10.89 2.11 -6.34
N VAL A 41 -9.88 1.49 -6.94
CA VAL A 41 -9.38 1.93 -8.26
C VAL A 41 -10.39 1.59 -9.35
N ASN A 42 -10.72 2.56 -10.20
CA ASN A 42 -11.70 2.38 -11.28
C ASN A 42 -11.30 1.20 -12.21
N PRO A 43 -12.11 0.13 -12.30
CA PRO A 43 -11.79 -1.04 -13.13
C PRO A 43 -11.78 -0.72 -14.63
N ASP A 44 -12.42 0.35 -15.10
CA ASP A 44 -12.40 0.74 -16.52
C ASP A 44 -10.99 1.11 -17.00
N ILE A 45 -10.11 1.53 -16.09
CA ILE A 45 -8.70 1.77 -16.40
C ILE A 45 -8.04 0.48 -16.91
N ALA A 46 -8.42 -0.69 -16.37
CA ALA A 46 -7.85 -1.97 -16.78
C ALA A 46 -8.20 -2.33 -18.23
N CYS A 47 -9.36 -1.89 -18.71
CA CYS A 47 -9.82 -2.14 -20.09
C CYS A 47 -9.01 -1.37 -21.15
N VAL A 48 -8.47 -0.21 -20.79
CA VAL A 48 -7.75 0.67 -21.74
C VAL A 48 -6.24 0.57 -21.53
N THR A 49 -5.80 0.45 -20.27
CA THR A 49 -4.39 0.51 -19.86
C THR A 49 -4.14 -0.34 -18.61
N PRO A 50 -4.02 -1.68 -18.76
CA PRO A 50 -3.89 -2.60 -17.64
C PRO A 50 -2.63 -2.37 -16.79
N ASN A 51 -1.57 -1.81 -17.38
CA ASN A 51 -0.36 -1.47 -16.65
C ASN A 51 -0.59 -0.29 -15.71
N LEU A 52 -1.30 0.75 -16.14
CA LEU A 52 -1.63 1.88 -15.26
C LEU A 52 -2.62 1.49 -14.17
N TYR A 53 -3.56 0.59 -14.47
CA TYR A 53 -4.41 0.01 -13.42
C TYR A 53 -3.56 -0.67 -12.34
N THR A 54 -2.57 -1.46 -12.74
CA THR A 54 -1.66 -2.15 -11.80
C THR A 54 -0.90 -1.16 -10.93
N VAL A 55 -0.30 -0.13 -11.55
CA VAL A 55 0.42 0.92 -10.82
C VAL A 55 -0.51 1.66 -9.86
N ALA A 56 -1.74 1.99 -10.26
CA ALA A 56 -2.70 2.69 -9.42
C ALA A 56 -3.10 1.84 -8.19
N VAL A 57 -3.40 0.56 -8.39
CA VAL A 57 -3.76 -0.36 -7.29
C VAL A 57 -2.61 -0.51 -6.30
N TYR A 58 -1.38 -0.75 -6.77
CA TYR A 58 -0.24 -0.95 -5.86
C TYR A 58 0.14 0.33 -5.11
N ASN A 59 0.11 1.49 -5.77
CA ASN A 59 0.37 2.75 -5.07
C ASN A 59 -0.72 3.09 -4.06
N LEU A 60 -2.00 2.85 -4.37
CA LEU A 60 -3.08 3.08 -3.42
C LEU A 60 -3.00 2.11 -2.23
N GLY A 61 -2.73 0.83 -2.49
CA GLY A 61 -2.53 -0.17 -1.43
C GLY A 61 -1.36 0.20 -0.53
N ALA A 62 -0.24 0.64 -1.10
CA ALA A 62 0.90 1.15 -0.33
C ALA A 62 0.53 2.38 0.52
N SER A 63 -0.26 3.30 -0.03
CA SER A 63 -0.79 4.44 0.73
C SER A 63 -1.65 4.00 1.92
N PHE A 64 -2.50 2.97 1.75
CA PHE A 64 -3.27 2.42 2.86
C PHE A 64 -2.38 1.80 3.94
N LEU A 65 -1.32 1.07 3.56
CA LEU A 65 -0.34 0.56 4.53
C LEU A 65 0.33 1.68 5.32
N VAL A 66 0.81 2.72 4.64
CA VAL A 66 1.47 3.85 5.31
C VAL A 66 0.51 4.58 6.24
N ASN A 67 -0.74 4.81 5.85
CA ASN A 67 -1.68 5.60 6.65
C ASN A 67 -2.31 4.80 7.80
N TYR A 68 -2.58 3.51 7.58
CA TYR A 68 -3.42 2.70 8.48
C TYR A 68 -2.77 1.40 8.97
N GLY A 69 -1.64 1.00 8.38
CA GLY A 69 -0.89 -0.17 8.83
C GLY A 69 -0.43 -0.03 10.28
N THR A 70 -0.54 -1.14 11.02
CA THR A 70 -0.29 -1.20 12.46
C THR A 70 1.16 -1.57 12.79
N GLU A 71 1.89 -2.11 11.83
CA GLU A 71 3.30 -2.49 11.97
C GLU A 71 4.19 -1.26 12.17
N SER A 72 5.26 -1.42 12.96
CA SER A 72 6.13 -0.32 13.40
C SER A 72 6.80 0.42 12.25
N VAL A 73 7.14 -0.29 11.16
CA VAL A 73 7.75 0.33 9.96
C VAL A 73 6.85 1.42 9.37
N PHE A 74 5.53 1.23 9.36
CA PHE A 74 4.60 2.23 8.84
C PHE A 74 4.45 3.42 9.78
N ALA A 75 4.61 3.20 11.10
CA ALA A 75 4.66 4.32 12.06
C ALA A 75 5.90 5.19 11.84
N GLU A 76 7.06 4.60 11.57
CA GLU A 76 8.27 5.35 11.24
C GLU A 76 8.13 6.10 9.90
N PHE A 77 7.54 5.49 8.87
CA PHE A 77 7.23 6.20 7.63
C PHE A 77 6.32 7.40 7.85
N ARG A 78 5.26 7.26 8.65
CA ARG A 78 4.37 8.40 8.96
C ARG A 78 5.14 9.53 9.63
N LYS A 79 6.05 9.21 10.53
CA LYS A 79 6.90 10.20 11.22
C LYS A 79 7.89 10.86 10.26
N GLU A 80 8.57 10.09 9.42
CA GLU A 80 9.54 10.57 8.42
C GLU A 80 8.88 11.51 7.41
N TYR A 81 7.72 11.14 6.89
CA TYR A 81 6.99 11.91 5.88
C TYR A 81 6.09 13.01 6.47
N GLY A 82 6.09 13.20 7.79
CA GLY A 82 5.25 14.19 8.46
C GLY A 82 3.74 13.94 8.29
N LEU A 83 3.33 12.69 8.10
CA LEU A 83 1.93 12.29 8.00
C LEU A 83 1.29 12.18 9.38
N ASN A 84 -0.03 12.38 9.44
CA ASN A 84 -0.81 12.37 10.69
C ASN A 84 -0.27 13.32 11.78
N ASN A 85 0.41 14.40 11.38
CA ASN A 85 1.08 15.35 12.27
C ASN A 85 0.16 16.49 12.76
N PHE A 86 -1.16 16.26 12.83
CA PHE A 86 -2.12 17.30 13.17
C PHE A 86 -1.77 17.97 14.51
N LYS A 87 -1.33 19.23 14.43
CA LYS A 87 -1.13 20.10 15.59
C LYS A 87 -2.37 20.95 15.73
N ALA A 88 -3.28 20.56 16.62
CA ALA A 88 -4.31 21.48 17.09
C ALA A 88 -3.61 22.67 17.77
N GLY A 89 -3.79 23.88 17.26
CA GLY A 89 -3.35 25.09 17.94
C GLY A 89 -4.16 25.30 19.20
N VAL A 90 -3.49 25.57 20.32
CA VAL A 90 -4.07 26.13 21.55
C VAL A 90 -3.90 27.64 21.57
#